data_AF-A0A411JM46-F1
#
_entry.id   AF-A0A411JM46-F1
#
_cell.length_a   1.000
_cell.length_b   1.000
_cell.length_c   1.000
_cell.angle_alpha   90.00
_cell.angle_beta   90.00
_cell.angle_gamma   90.00
#
_symmetry.space_group_name_H-M   'P 1'
#
loop_
_entity.id
_entity.type
_entity.pdbx_description
1 polymer ?
#
loop_
_entity_poly.entity_id
_entity_poly.type
_entity_poly.pdbx_seq_one_letter_code
_entity_poly.pdbx_strand_id
1 'polypeptide(L)'
;YELRHNQVESIFLSAIDMYGHQFCPENLKKLILSETSIFDVLPNFFYHSNRVVCMAALEVYVRRGYIAYELNSLQHHQLQDGTCAVDFQFMLPSSHPNRGSSPTLNRLAMQVNSVGQFEMRRQGSELFLDGALSPPCQRMGAMVAFQCFEDFRRNFDEVISSFADPLLESPLFPESCSSLYEEDNCKQNMRENPIHIINVSIKTA
;
A
#
# COMPACT_ATOMS: atom_id res chain seq x y z
N TYR A 1 1.64 9.02 -28.74
CA TYR A 1 0.68 8.55 -27.72
C TYR A 1 0.24 7.13 -28.05
N GLU A 2 -0.40 6.92 -29.20
CA GLU A 2 -0.91 5.61 -29.66
C GLU A 2 0.13 4.47 -29.62
N LEU A 3 1.36 4.72 -30.07
CA LEU A 3 2.43 3.71 -29.99
C LEU A 3 2.69 3.22 -28.55
N ARG A 4 2.69 4.14 -27.57
CA ARG A 4 2.87 3.79 -26.15
C ARG A 4 1.65 3.08 -25.60
N HIS A 5 0.45 3.52 -25.96
CA HIS A 5 -0.78 2.83 -25.60
C HIS A 5 -0.74 1.36 -26.05
N ASN A 6 -0.43 1.11 -27.33
CA ASN A 6 -0.37 -0.23 -27.89
C ASN A 6 0.74 -1.09 -27.25
N GLN A 7 1.89 -0.48 -26.90
CA GLN A 7 2.95 -1.16 -26.17
C GLN A 7 2.50 -1.60 -24.78
N VAL A 8 1.85 -0.70 -24.03
CA VAL A 8 1.34 -1.00 -22.67
C VAL A 8 0.24 -2.07 -22.73
N GLU A 9 -0.66 -1.99 -23.70
CA GLU A 9 -1.70 -2.99 -23.93
C GLU A 9 -1.11 -4.36 -24.22
N SER A 10 -0.12 -4.44 -25.12
CA SER A 10 0.59 -5.69 -25.42
C SER A 10 1.25 -6.28 -24.17
N ILE A 11 1.83 -5.45 -23.29
CA ILE A 11 2.41 -5.93 -22.03
C ILE A 11 1.33 -6.51 -21.12
N PHE A 12 0.20 -5.82 -20.91
CA PHE A 12 -0.89 -6.33 -20.08
C PHE A 12 -1.45 -7.65 -20.62
N LEU A 13 -1.70 -7.72 -21.93
CA LEU A 13 -2.20 -8.94 -22.56
C LEU A 13 -1.17 -10.09 -22.52
N SER A 14 0.13 -9.80 -22.55
CA SER A 14 1.17 -10.82 -22.39
C SER A 14 1.38 -11.27 -20.93
N ALA A 15 0.93 -10.47 -19.96
CA ALA A 15 1.00 -10.82 -18.54
C ALA A 15 -0.18 -11.68 -18.08
N ILE A 16 -1.27 -11.70 -18.87
CA ILE A 16 -2.54 -12.34 -18.54
C ILE A 16 -2.85 -13.36 -19.63
N ASP A 17 -2.75 -14.64 -19.32
CA ASP A 17 -3.29 -15.67 -20.23
C ASP A 17 -4.81 -15.50 -20.39
N MET A 18 -5.34 -15.71 -21.60
CA MET A 18 -6.75 -15.48 -21.94
C MET A 18 -7.73 -16.34 -21.13
N TYR A 19 -7.24 -17.41 -20.51
CA TYR A 19 -8.00 -18.31 -19.64
C TYR A 19 -7.76 -18.07 -18.15
N GLY A 20 -6.95 -17.06 -17.78
CA GLY A 20 -6.66 -16.70 -16.39
C GLY A 20 -5.84 -17.72 -15.62
N HIS A 21 -5.35 -18.78 -16.26
CA HIS A 21 -4.65 -19.87 -15.61
C HIS A 21 -3.17 -19.58 -15.33
N GLN A 22 -2.57 -18.65 -16.07
CA GLN A 22 -1.16 -18.27 -15.90
C GLN A 22 -1.02 -16.74 -15.82
N PHE A 23 -0.82 -16.23 -14.61
CA PHE A 23 -0.46 -14.83 -14.37
C PHE A 23 1.06 -14.72 -14.31
N CYS A 24 1.64 -13.89 -15.18
CA CYS A 24 3.09 -13.70 -15.29
C CYS A 24 3.47 -12.30 -14.77
N PRO A 25 3.63 -12.12 -13.44
CA PRO A 25 3.89 -10.80 -12.83
C PRO A 25 5.20 -10.16 -13.32
N GLU A 26 6.15 -10.98 -13.82
CA GLU A 26 7.42 -10.51 -14.39
C GLU A 26 7.23 -9.56 -15.59
N ASN A 27 6.19 -9.76 -16.40
CA ASN A 27 5.90 -8.87 -17.52
C ASN A 27 5.42 -7.49 -17.05
N LEU A 28 4.72 -7.42 -15.91
CA LEU A 28 4.28 -6.16 -15.30
C LEU A 28 5.43 -5.37 -14.66
N LYS A 29 6.50 -6.04 -14.21
CA LYS A 29 7.71 -5.35 -13.69
C LYS A 29 8.29 -4.38 -14.69
N LYS A 30 8.20 -4.69 -15.99
CA LYS A 30 8.62 -3.79 -17.07
C LYS A 30 7.87 -2.46 -17.03
N LEU A 31 6.58 -2.47 -16.71
CA LEU A 31 5.77 -1.24 -16.57
C LEU A 31 6.07 -0.49 -15.27
N ILE A 32 6.23 -1.23 -14.17
CA ILE A 32 6.47 -0.67 -12.84
C ILE A 32 7.80 0.08 -12.79
N LEU A 33 8.88 -0.53 -13.32
CA LEU A 33 10.24 0.00 -13.28
C LEU A 33 10.62 0.83 -14.52
N SER A 34 9.71 1.00 -15.49
CA SER A 34 10.02 1.75 -16.70
C SER A 34 10.35 3.21 -16.39
N GLU A 35 11.44 3.72 -16.95
CA GLU A 35 11.80 5.14 -16.91
C GLU A 35 10.82 6.00 -17.72
N THR A 36 10.15 5.43 -18.73
CA THR A 36 9.18 6.16 -19.55
C THR A 36 7.90 6.43 -18.77
N SER A 37 7.39 7.66 -18.82
CA SER A 37 6.12 8.00 -18.18
C SER A 37 4.97 7.16 -18.76
N ILE A 38 4.23 6.48 -17.87
CA ILE A 38 3.04 5.69 -18.23
C ILE A 38 1.75 6.27 -17.68
N PHE A 39 1.80 7.24 -16.76
CA PHE A 39 0.60 7.74 -16.06
C PHE A 39 -0.38 8.51 -16.96
N ASP A 40 0.04 8.85 -18.17
CA ASP A 40 -0.80 9.45 -19.19
C ASP A 40 -1.56 8.43 -20.05
N VAL A 41 -1.12 7.17 -20.09
CA VAL A 41 -1.78 6.08 -20.83
C VAL A 41 -2.42 5.04 -19.91
N LEU A 42 -1.82 4.79 -18.75
CA LEU A 42 -2.24 3.76 -17.77
C LEU A 42 -3.70 3.91 -17.33
N PRO A 43 -4.23 5.12 -17.06
CA PRO A 43 -5.61 5.26 -16.60
C PRO A 43 -6.67 4.73 -17.57
N ASN A 44 -6.39 4.67 -18.88
CA ASN A 44 -7.32 4.07 -19.84
C ASN A 44 -7.57 2.59 -19.56
N PHE A 45 -6.57 1.88 -19.03
CA PHE A 45 -6.64 0.45 -18.75
C PHE A 45 -7.43 0.14 -17.48
N PHE A 46 -7.71 1.12 -16.62
CA PHE A 46 -8.61 0.92 -15.47
C PHE A 46 -10.04 0.60 -15.89
N TYR A 47 -10.41 0.96 -17.13
CA TYR A 47 -11.75 0.83 -17.69
C TYR A 47 -11.78 -0.15 -18.88
N HIS A 48 -10.86 -1.10 -18.90
CA HIS A 48 -10.74 -2.10 -19.95
C HIS A 48 -11.88 -3.13 -19.88
N SER A 49 -12.25 -3.73 -21.02
CA SER A 49 -13.34 -4.73 -21.06
C SER A 49 -13.00 -6.02 -20.28
N ASN A 50 -11.71 -6.37 -20.24
CA ASN A 50 -11.21 -7.50 -19.46
C ASN A 50 -10.88 -7.04 -18.02
N ARG A 51 -11.63 -7.55 -17.04
CA ARG A 51 -11.46 -7.21 -15.62
C ARG A 51 -10.06 -7.52 -15.08
N VAL A 52 -9.41 -8.59 -15.56
CA VAL A 52 -8.06 -8.93 -15.11
C VAL A 52 -7.06 -7.85 -15.54
N VAL A 53 -7.27 -7.24 -16.70
CA VAL A 53 -6.48 -6.08 -17.15
C VAL A 53 -6.73 -4.87 -16.25
N CYS A 54 -7.98 -4.61 -15.86
CA CYS A 54 -8.30 -3.53 -14.92
C CYS A 54 -7.57 -3.71 -13.58
N MET A 55 -7.67 -4.89 -12.98
CA MET A 55 -6.99 -5.20 -11.71
C MET A 55 -5.48 -5.04 -11.83
N ALA A 56 -4.88 -5.61 -12.88
CA ALA A 56 -3.45 -5.48 -13.14
C ALA A 56 -3.03 -4.01 -13.36
N ALA A 57 -3.87 -3.21 -14.02
CA ALA A 57 -3.59 -1.79 -14.23
C ALA A 57 -3.59 -0.99 -12.92
N LEU A 58 -4.56 -1.24 -12.03
CA LEU A 58 -4.60 -0.63 -10.70
C LEU A 58 -3.37 -1.03 -9.87
N GLU A 59 -2.99 -2.30 -9.93
CA GLU A 59 -1.79 -2.82 -9.27
C GLU A 59 -0.50 -2.15 -9.78
N VAL A 60 -0.35 -2.02 -11.11
CA VAL A 60 0.78 -1.30 -11.72
C VAL A 60 0.80 0.17 -11.28
N TYR A 61 -0.37 0.83 -11.22
CA TYR A 61 -0.47 2.21 -10.75
C TYR A 61 0.05 2.35 -9.31
N VAL A 62 -0.41 1.49 -8.40
CA VAL A 62 0.02 1.49 -7.00
C VAL A 62 1.51 1.17 -6.90
N ARG A 63 1.98 0.05 -7.45
CA ARG A 63 3.41 -0.33 -7.34
C ARG A 63 4.36 0.72 -7.93
N ARG A 64 3.95 1.40 -9.00
CA ARG A 64 4.75 2.44 -9.60
C ARG A 64 4.69 3.77 -8.84
N GLY A 65 3.50 4.17 -8.37
CA GLY A 65 3.32 5.39 -7.59
C GLY A 65 4.00 5.33 -6.22
N TYR A 66 4.10 4.12 -5.66
CA TYR A 66 4.68 3.89 -4.34
C TYR A 66 6.10 3.30 -4.39
N ILE A 67 6.86 3.52 -5.48
CA ILE A 67 8.19 2.93 -5.68
C ILE A 67 9.24 3.31 -4.62
N ALA A 68 9.09 4.48 -3.99
CA ALA A 68 9.96 4.96 -2.92
C ALA A 68 9.57 4.42 -1.53
N TYR A 69 8.48 3.67 -1.45
CA TYR A 69 7.93 3.12 -0.23
C TYR A 69 8.09 1.59 -0.22
N GLU A 70 8.06 1.02 0.97
CA GLU A 70 8.04 -0.43 1.15
C GLU A 70 6.58 -0.90 1.12
N LEU A 71 6.16 -1.56 0.04
CA LEU A 71 4.81 -2.08 -0.09
C LEU A 71 4.72 -3.45 0.61
N ASN A 72 3.97 -3.52 1.71
CA ASN A 72 3.86 -4.72 2.54
C ASN A 72 2.83 -5.71 1.99
N SER A 73 1.68 -5.20 1.58
CA SER A 73 0.57 -5.99 1.04
C SER A 73 -0.15 -5.23 -0.05
N LEU A 74 -0.72 -5.99 -0.99
CA LEU A 74 -1.59 -5.48 -2.04
C LEU A 74 -2.63 -6.56 -2.34
N GLN A 75 -3.91 -6.22 -2.19
CA GLN A 75 -5.03 -7.13 -2.34
C GLN A 75 -6.01 -6.61 -3.37
N HIS A 76 -6.38 -7.51 -4.27
CA HIS A 76 -7.36 -7.31 -5.32
C HIS A 76 -8.75 -7.68 -4.80
N HIS A 77 -9.71 -6.77 -4.95
CA HIS A 77 -11.11 -7.05 -4.65
C HIS A 77 -12.05 -6.32 -5.62
N GLN A 78 -13.34 -6.62 -5.50
CA GLN A 78 -14.39 -5.96 -6.28
C GLN A 78 -15.46 -5.48 -5.31
N LEU A 79 -15.93 -4.27 -5.53
CA LEU A 79 -17.09 -3.73 -4.83
C LEU A 79 -18.36 -4.49 -5.25
N GLN A 80 -19.46 -4.28 -4.52
CA GLN A 80 -20.74 -4.95 -4.79
C GLN A 80 -21.27 -4.71 -6.21
N ASP A 81 -20.95 -3.56 -6.81
CA ASP A 81 -21.32 -3.21 -8.18
C ASP A 81 -20.38 -3.79 -9.26
N GLY A 82 -19.33 -4.51 -8.84
CA GLY A 82 -18.30 -5.08 -9.70
C GLY A 82 -17.15 -4.13 -10.05
N THR A 83 -17.10 -2.94 -9.44
CA THR A 83 -15.98 -2.01 -9.58
C THR A 83 -14.69 -2.60 -9.05
N CYS A 84 -13.63 -2.51 -9.84
CA CYS A 84 -12.31 -3.01 -9.48
C CYS A 84 -11.65 -2.10 -8.42
N ALA A 85 -11.16 -2.70 -7.33
CA ALA A 85 -10.49 -2.00 -6.25
C ALA A 85 -9.22 -2.74 -5.80
N VAL A 86 -8.25 -1.97 -5.34
CA VAL A 86 -7.00 -2.49 -4.79
C VAL A 86 -6.76 -1.85 -3.44
N ASP A 87 -6.71 -2.67 -2.39
CA ASP A 87 -6.26 -2.24 -1.07
C ASP A 87 -4.78 -2.57 -0.92
N PHE A 88 -4.04 -1.69 -0.28
CA PHE A 88 -2.60 -1.88 -0.11
C PHE A 88 -2.12 -1.29 1.19
N GLN A 89 -1.04 -1.85 1.70
CA GLN A 89 -0.35 -1.37 2.88
C GLN A 89 1.10 -1.07 2.53
N PHE A 90 1.61 0.04 3.02
CA PHE A 90 2.98 0.43 2.78
C PHE A 90 3.60 1.09 4.01
N MET A 91 4.92 1.09 4.05
CA MET A 91 5.71 1.79 5.04
C MET A 91 6.49 2.95 4.44
N LEU A 92 6.53 4.06 5.18
CA LEU A 92 7.36 5.21 4.85
C LEU A 92 8.85 4.83 4.91
N PRO A 93 9.68 5.32 3.98
CA PRO A 93 11.10 5.04 3.97
C PRO A 93 11.80 5.57 5.23
N SER A 94 12.99 5.03 5.52
CA SER A 94 13.74 5.35 6.74
C SER A 94 14.05 6.84 6.92
N SER A 95 14.22 7.55 5.82
CA SER A 95 14.50 8.98 5.73
C SER A 95 13.26 9.88 5.86
N HIS A 96 12.04 9.33 5.92
CA HIS A 96 10.83 10.12 5.93
C HIS A 96 10.68 10.91 7.25
N PRO A 97 10.32 12.21 7.24
CA PRO A 97 10.18 13.03 8.45
C PRO A 97 9.29 12.41 9.53
N ASN A 98 8.15 11.82 9.12
CA ASN A 98 7.22 11.10 10.00
C ASN A 98 7.78 9.80 10.64
N ARG A 99 8.93 9.29 10.18
CA ARG A 99 9.59 8.12 10.78
C ARG A 99 10.60 8.50 11.86
N GLY A 100 11.29 9.63 11.69
CA GLY A 100 12.27 10.18 12.66
C GLY A 100 11.66 11.02 13.78
N SER A 101 10.35 11.29 13.73
CA SER A 101 9.62 12.09 14.73
C SER A 101 9.06 11.26 15.88
N SER A 102 9.29 9.94 15.92
CA SER A 102 8.96 9.13 17.11
C SER A 102 9.85 9.57 18.29
N PRO A 103 9.28 10.10 19.39
CA PRO A 103 10.04 10.66 20.50
C PRO A 103 10.82 9.60 21.30
N THR A 104 10.65 8.31 21.01
CA THR A 104 11.40 7.22 21.64
C THR A 104 12.79 7.01 21.05
N LEU A 105 13.02 7.37 19.77
CA LEU A 105 14.32 7.15 19.11
C LEU A 105 15.26 8.37 19.25
N ASN A 106 14.71 9.58 19.28
CA ASN A 106 15.51 10.79 19.51
C ASN A 106 16.06 10.91 20.94
N ARG A 107 15.53 10.14 21.90
CA ARG A 107 16.05 10.15 23.29
C ARG A 107 17.37 9.37 23.45
N LEU A 108 17.72 8.50 22.50
CA LEU A 108 19.00 7.78 22.51
C LEU A 108 20.13 8.51 21.79
N ALA A 109 19.82 9.55 21.00
CA ALA A 109 20.83 10.31 20.23
C ALA A 109 21.44 11.51 20.99
N MET A 110 21.06 11.74 22.26
CA MET A 110 21.56 12.89 23.04
C MET A 110 22.10 12.51 24.41
N GLN A 111 23.01 11.54 24.51
CA GLN A 111 23.92 11.44 25.65
C GLN A 111 25.26 10.78 25.28
N VAL A 112 26.18 11.51 24.64
CA VAL A 112 27.64 11.32 24.88
C VAL A 112 28.35 12.66 24.72
N ASN A 113 28.46 13.42 25.80
CA ASN A 113 29.61 14.29 26.01
C ASN A 113 30.58 13.52 26.90
N SER A 114 31.50 12.77 26.30
CA SER A 114 32.81 12.54 26.92
C SER A 114 33.84 12.06 25.88
N VAL A 115 34.89 12.85 25.79
CA VAL A 115 36.21 12.69 25.18
C VAL A 115 36.60 11.29 24.70
N GLY A 116 37.00 11.18 23.42
CA GLY A 116 38.06 10.26 22.99
C GLY A 116 37.74 9.33 21.81
N GLN A 117 38.63 9.39 20.82
CA GLN A 117 38.91 8.39 19.77
C GLN A 117 38.01 8.30 18.52
N PHE A 118 38.63 8.74 17.42
CA PHE A 118 38.39 8.28 16.05
C PHE A 118 38.39 6.75 15.98
N GLU A 119 37.28 6.16 15.51
CA GLU A 119 37.31 5.01 14.59
C GLU A 119 35.99 4.91 13.83
N MET A 120 36.10 4.91 12.50
CA MET A 120 34.98 4.83 11.58
C MET A 120 34.51 3.38 11.50
N ARG A 121 33.41 3.02 12.16
CA ARG A 121 32.73 1.73 11.97
C ARG A 121 31.27 1.94 11.63
N ARG A 122 30.97 1.88 10.32
CA ARG A 122 29.63 1.64 9.79
C ARG A 122 29.20 0.27 10.29
N GLN A 123 28.33 0.21 11.29
CA GLN A 123 27.76 -1.04 11.74
C GLN A 123 26.25 -0.87 11.82
N GLY A 124 25.56 -1.49 10.85
CA GLY A 124 24.12 -1.57 10.81
C GLY A 124 23.62 -2.20 12.11
N SER A 125 22.78 -1.47 12.84
CA SER A 125 22.02 -2.04 13.94
C SER A 125 20.75 -2.66 13.36
N GLU A 126 20.84 -3.94 13.02
CA GLU A 126 19.69 -4.84 13.02
C GLU A 126 19.27 -5.04 14.48
N LEU A 127 18.49 -4.10 15.02
CA LEU A 127 17.83 -4.29 16.29
C LEU A 127 16.40 -4.75 16.01
N PHE A 128 16.26 -6.06 16.06
CA PHE A 128 15.00 -6.75 16.35
C PHE A 128 14.37 -6.10 17.60
N LEU A 129 13.33 -5.31 17.40
CA LEU A 129 12.47 -4.85 18.48
C LEU A 129 11.08 -5.47 18.29
N ASP A 130 10.88 -6.47 19.12
CA ASP A 130 9.68 -7.24 19.40
C ASP A 130 8.48 -6.32 19.75
N GLY A 131 7.33 -6.55 19.13
CA GLY A 131 6.03 -6.49 19.82
C GLY A 131 5.27 -5.17 20.08
N ALA A 132 5.63 -3.98 19.59
CA ALA A 132 4.91 -2.74 20.00
C ALA A 132 4.55 -1.72 18.90
N LEU A 133 4.62 -2.06 17.61
CA LEU A 133 4.57 -1.05 16.53
C LEU A 133 3.46 -1.37 15.52
N SER A 134 2.31 -0.74 15.66
CA SER A 134 1.77 -0.07 14.47
C SER A 134 2.51 1.26 14.42
N PRO A 135 3.55 1.42 13.57
CA PRO A 135 4.36 2.62 13.66
C PRO A 135 3.65 3.77 12.93
N PRO A 136 3.95 5.04 13.27
CA PRO A 136 3.52 6.24 12.51
C PRO A 136 3.93 6.23 11.03
N CYS A 137 4.72 5.23 10.62
CA CYS A 137 5.14 5.02 9.25
C CYS A 137 4.36 3.95 8.48
N GLN A 138 3.48 3.16 9.09
CA GLN A 138 2.62 2.23 8.34
C GLN A 138 1.32 2.92 7.95
N ARG A 139 0.95 2.77 6.68
CA ARG A 139 -0.24 3.39 6.10
C ARG A 139 -1.01 2.38 5.29
N MET A 140 -2.32 2.51 5.31
CA MET A 140 -3.20 1.80 4.40
C MET A 140 -3.59 2.74 3.26
N GLY A 141 -3.83 2.17 2.09
CA GLY A 141 -4.44 2.88 1.00
C GLY A 141 -5.36 2.02 0.17
N ALA A 142 -6.24 2.68 -0.57
CA ALA A 142 -7.12 2.07 -1.54
C ALA A 142 -6.99 2.81 -2.87
N MET A 143 -7.05 2.06 -3.96
CA MET A 143 -7.13 2.58 -5.32
C MET A 143 -8.37 1.99 -6.00
N VAL A 144 -9.28 2.86 -6.45
CA VAL A 144 -10.57 2.45 -7.02
C VAL A 144 -10.84 3.21 -8.31
N ALA A 145 -11.48 2.58 -9.30
CA ALA A 145 -11.76 3.21 -10.59
C ALA A 145 -13.24 3.16 -10.96
N PHE A 146 -13.90 4.31 -10.91
CA PHE A 146 -15.32 4.46 -11.24
C PHE A 146 -15.54 5.02 -12.65
N GLN A 147 -16.62 4.59 -13.29
CA GLN A 147 -16.97 5.05 -14.64
C GLN A 147 -17.43 6.52 -14.60
N CYS A 148 -18.17 6.93 -13.58
CA CYS A 148 -18.55 8.32 -13.34
C CYS A 148 -18.53 8.69 -11.85
N PHE A 149 -18.64 9.99 -11.53
CA PHE A 149 -18.63 10.48 -10.15
C PHE A 149 -19.82 9.98 -9.31
N GLU A 150 -20.99 9.79 -9.92
CA GLU A 150 -22.17 9.28 -9.21
C GLU A 150 -21.97 7.84 -8.70
N ASP A 151 -21.23 7.01 -9.44
CA ASP A 151 -20.90 5.65 -9.00
C ASP A 151 -20.01 5.69 -7.75
N PHE A 152 -19.00 6.57 -7.74
CA PHE A 152 -18.18 6.79 -6.53
C PHE A 152 -19.05 7.21 -5.34
N ARG A 153 -19.98 8.14 -5.56
CA ARG A 153 -20.84 8.68 -4.50
C ARG A 153 -21.75 7.61 -3.89
N ARG A 154 -22.19 6.63 -4.68
CA ARG A 154 -23.02 5.49 -4.22
C ARG A 154 -22.21 4.45 -3.44
N ASN A 155 -20.98 4.21 -3.86
CA ASN A 155 -20.11 3.20 -3.27
C ASN A 155 -19.14 3.76 -2.22
N PHE A 156 -19.27 5.04 -1.85
CA PHE A 156 -18.36 5.71 -0.93
C PHE A 156 -18.24 4.97 0.40
N ASP A 157 -19.38 4.62 1.02
CA ASP A 157 -19.39 3.95 2.33
C ASP A 157 -18.72 2.57 2.27
N GLU A 158 -18.87 1.84 1.16
CA GLU A 158 -18.21 0.55 0.94
C GLU A 158 -16.69 0.72 0.82
N VAL A 159 -16.23 1.72 0.06
CA VAL A 159 -14.79 2.04 -0.07
C VAL A 159 -14.18 2.46 1.27
N ILE A 160 -14.93 3.20 2.11
CA ILE A 160 -14.43 3.57 3.44
C ILE A 160 -14.44 2.39 4.41
N SER A 161 -15.39 1.46 4.26
CA SER A 161 -15.50 0.28 5.12
C SER A 161 -14.28 -0.66 5.00
N SER A 162 -13.56 -0.65 3.87
CA SER A 162 -12.32 -1.46 3.72
C SER A 162 -11.19 -1.03 4.69
N PHE A 163 -11.28 0.17 5.25
CA PHE A 163 -10.36 0.65 6.29
C PHE A 163 -10.82 0.34 7.72
N ALA A 164 -12.08 -0.05 7.90
CA ALA A 164 -12.68 -0.29 9.22
C ALA A 164 -12.40 -1.71 9.72
N ASP A 165 -12.25 -2.68 8.82
CA ASP A 165 -11.73 -4.01 9.14
C ASP A 165 -10.21 -4.00 8.93
N PRO A 166 -9.39 -3.89 10.00
CA PRO A 166 -7.97 -4.18 9.86
C PRO A 166 -7.88 -5.64 9.40
N LEU A 167 -7.47 -5.83 8.14
CA LEU A 167 -7.26 -7.14 7.52
C LEU A 167 -6.63 -8.06 8.57
N LEU A 168 -7.42 -9.05 8.99
CA LEU A 168 -7.08 -9.97 10.06
C LEU A 168 -5.66 -10.50 9.85
N GLU A 169 -4.89 -10.39 10.93
CA GLU A 169 -3.70 -11.15 11.26
C GLU A 169 -3.25 -12.17 10.20
N SER A 170 -2.10 -11.92 9.59
CA SER A 170 -1.31 -12.98 8.97
C SER A 170 -1.09 -14.10 10.01
N PRO A 171 -1.32 -15.39 9.70
CA PRO A 171 -1.44 -16.47 10.67
C PRO A 171 -0.09 -16.98 11.23
N LEU A 172 0.87 -16.09 11.50
CA LEU A 172 2.20 -16.48 12.00
C LEU A 172 2.36 -16.38 13.52
N PHE A 173 1.34 -16.00 14.27
CA PHE A 173 1.40 -16.06 15.74
C PHE A 173 0.08 -16.57 16.31
N PRO A 174 0.03 -17.76 16.94
CA PRO A 174 -1.14 -18.15 17.70
C PRO A 174 -1.13 -17.38 19.02
N GLU A 175 -1.96 -16.33 19.11
CA GLU A 175 -2.24 -15.71 20.40
C GLU A 175 -2.96 -16.71 21.31
N SER A 176 -2.30 -17.00 22.43
CA SER A 176 -2.84 -17.84 23.49
C SER A 176 -3.88 -17.03 24.25
N CYS A 177 -5.15 -17.41 24.16
CA CYS A 177 -6.21 -16.88 25.00
C CYS A 177 -5.83 -16.98 26.49
N SER A 178 -5.75 -15.85 27.17
CA SER A 178 -6.02 -15.80 28.61
C SER A 178 -7.07 -14.73 28.85
N SER A 179 -8.31 -15.19 28.97
CA SER A 179 -9.36 -14.43 29.66
C SER A 179 -8.86 -14.13 31.07
N LEU A 180 -9.00 -12.90 31.54
CA LEU A 180 -9.60 -12.57 32.83
C LEU A 180 -9.45 -11.06 33.17
N TYR A 181 -10.59 -10.49 33.60
CA TYR A 181 -10.84 -9.17 34.21
C TYR A 181 -11.05 -7.97 33.26
N GLU A 182 -12.34 -7.65 33.05
CA GLU A 182 -12.82 -6.30 32.77
C GLU A 182 -12.62 -5.41 34.01
N GLU A 183 -11.94 -4.28 33.84
CA GLU A 183 -12.37 -2.91 34.21
C GLU A 183 -11.12 -1.99 34.13
N ASP A 184 -11.31 -0.75 33.69
CA ASP A 184 -10.30 0.31 33.54
C ASP A 184 -9.36 0.29 32.31
N ASN A 185 -9.90 0.35 31.08
CA ASN A 185 -9.09 0.90 29.97
C ASN A 185 -9.77 1.91 29.03
N CYS A 186 -10.79 2.63 29.50
CA CYS A 186 -11.40 3.73 28.74
C CYS A 186 -10.49 4.96 28.53
N LYS A 187 -9.17 4.86 28.77
CA LYS A 187 -8.19 5.96 28.56
C LYS A 187 -6.95 5.57 27.75
N GLN A 188 -6.93 4.41 27.07
CA GLN A 188 -5.80 3.98 26.22
C GLN A 188 -6.21 3.63 24.79
N ASN A 189 -7.36 4.14 24.33
CA ASN A 189 -7.84 4.02 22.95
C ASN A 189 -7.67 5.31 22.13
N MET A 190 -6.70 6.15 22.48
CA MET A 190 -6.10 7.05 21.49
C MET A 190 -4.98 6.30 20.76
N ARG A 191 -5.28 5.08 20.25
CA ARG A 191 -4.47 4.50 19.18
C ARG A 191 -4.65 5.47 18.01
N GLU A 192 -3.64 6.27 17.76
CA GLU A 192 -3.58 7.23 16.67
C GLU A 192 -4.06 6.51 15.39
N ASN A 193 -5.25 6.88 14.89
CA ASN A 193 -5.82 6.20 13.73
C ASN A 193 -4.80 6.25 12.59
N PRO A 194 -4.49 5.12 11.94
CA PRO A 194 -3.49 5.09 10.88
C PRO A 194 -3.88 6.08 9.77
N ILE A 195 -2.88 6.73 9.18
CA ILE A 195 -3.12 7.64 8.04
C ILE A 195 -3.49 6.77 6.84
N HIS A 196 -4.71 6.96 6.33
CA HIS A 196 -5.24 6.26 5.17
C HIS A 196 -5.18 7.13 3.92
N ILE A 197 -4.86 6.54 2.76
CA ILE A 197 -4.80 7.23 1.46
C ILE A 197 -5.76 6.59 0.48
N ILE A 198 -6.68 7.37 -0.06
CA ILE A 198 -7.61 6.90 -1.10
C ILE A 198 -7.29 7.58 -2.41
N ASN A 199 -7.07 6.78 -3.45
CA ASN A 199 -6.91 7.23 -4.82
C ASN A 199 -8.15 6.80 -5.60
N VAL A 200 -8.82 7.75 -6.24
CA VAL A 200 -10.04 7.50 -7.00
C VAL A 200 -9.82 7.95 -8.44
N SER A 201 -9.95 7.02 -9.38
CA SER A 201 -9.98 7.35 -10.81
C SER A 201 -11.43 7.47 -11.27
N ILE A 202 -11.72 8.50 -12.07
CA ILE A 202 -13.03 8.73 -12.68
C ILE A 202 -12.84 8.89 -14.19
N LYS A 203 -13.52 8.06 -14.99
CA LYS A 203 -13.35 8.07 -16.45
C LYS A 203 -14.00 9.28 -17.11
N THR A 204 -15.25 9.57 -16.75
CA THR A 204 -15.96 10.77 -17.19
C THR A 204 -16.11 11.69 -16.00
N ALA A 205 -15.17 12.62 -15.87
CA ALA A 205 -15.20 13.71 -14.89
C ALA A 205 -15.89 14.94 -15.49
#